data_AF-A0A961HZ27-F1
#
_entry.id   AF-A0A961HZ27-F1
#
_cell.length_a   1.000
_cell.length_b   1.000
_cell.length_c   1.000
_cell.angle_alpha   90.00
_cell.angle_beta   90.00
_cell.angle_gamma   90.00
#
_symmetry.space_group_name_H-M   'P 1'
#
loop_
_entity.id
_entity.type
_entity.pdbx_description
1 polymer ?
#
loop_
_entity_poly.entity_id
_entity_poly.type
_entity_poly.pdbx_seq_one_letter_code
_entity_poly.pdbx_strand_id
1 'polypeptide(L)'
;RPYLFDGTLGDNLLMPLKIKPQAVRWDPQSRDRKAVEALSSGNSYDPLDVDWVDPGLAELDDPEQIRAWWFQLVEAMGIDEAMFRRTLRSRFDPELHPDLARAIVDLRPEIEKALDEKGLADAVFRFDPGSFNPAIPLGGNLFYGTPTREISQDG
;
A
#
# COMPACT_ATOMS: atom_id res chain seq x y z
N ARG A 1 28.72 -2.47 6.22
CA ARG A 1 27.47 -1.71 6.05
C ARG A 1 26.46 -2.68 5.47
N PRO A 2 25.30 -2.92 6.10
CA PRO A 2 24.28 -3.77 5.48
C PRO A 2 23.87 -3.15 4.14
N TYR A 3 23.78 -3.99 3.11
CA TYR A 3 23.31 -3.59 1.79
C TYR A 3 21.79 -3.51 1.85
N LEU A 4 21.24 -2.30 1.69
CA LEU A 4 19.80 -2.08 1.60
C LEU A 4 19.42 -2.27 0.13
N PHE A 5 18.61 -3.28 -0.19
CA PHE A 5 18.16 -3.49 -1.55
C PHE A 5 17.18 -2.39 -1.95
N ASP A 6 17.26 -1.95 -3.20
CA ASP A 6 16.27 -1.04 -3.80
C ASP A 6 14.92 -1.76 -3.83
N GLY A 7 13.90 -1.15 -3.22
CA GLY A 7 12.59 -1.77 -3.05
C GLY A 7 11.80 -1.20 -1.88
N THR A 8 10.61 -1.74 -1.63
CA THR A 8 9.84 -1.35 -0.45
C THR A 8 10.45 -1.92 0.83
N LEU A 9 10.06 -1.39 1.99
CA LEU A 9 10.40 -2.02 3.27
C LEU A 9 9.87 -3.46 3.33
N GLY A 10 8.66 -3.70 2.79
CA GLY A 10 8.07 -5.02 2.69
C GLY A 10 8.93 -5.98 1.88
N ASP A 11 9.43 -5.54 0.72
CA ASP A 11 10.31 -6.36 -0.12
C ASP A 11 11.58 -6.80 0.62
N ASN A 12 12.22 -5.87 1.32
CA ASN A 12 13.42 -6.15 2.12
C ASN A 12 13.15 -7.14 3.26
N LEU A 13 12.00 -7.03 3.92
CA LEU A 13 11.59 -7.94 5.00
C LEU A 13 11.19 -9.33 4.50
N LEU A 14 10.69 -9.43 3.27
CA LEU A 14 10.33 -10.72 2.64
C LEU A 14 11.54 -11.44 2.01
N MET A 15 12.70 -10.79 1.90
CA MET A 15 13.91 -11.39 1.34
C MET A 15 14.28 -12.76 1.95
N PRO A 16 14.19 -12.98 3.28
CA PRO A 16 14.47 -14.29 3.87
C PRO A 16 13.54 -15.40 3.39
N LEU A 17 12.34 -15.05 2.90
CA LEU A 17 11.37 -16.00 2.36
C LEU A 17 11.58 -16.27 0.86
N LYS A 18 12.50 -15.56 0.19
CA LYS A 18 12.75 -15.66 -1.25
C LYS A 18 13.96 -16.55 -1.58
N ILE A 19 13.93 -17.81 -1.15
CA ILE A 19 15.04 -18.75 -1.35
C ILE A 19 15.04 -19.39 -2.75
N LYS A 20 13.85 -19.69 -3.29
CA LYS A 20 13.70 -20.38 -4.57
C LYS A 20 12.42 -19.92 -5.29
N PRO A 21 12.37 -19.99 -6.63
CA PRO A 21 11.14 -19.75 -7.38
C PRO A 21 10.07 -20.78 -6.99
N GLN A 22 8.84 -20.31 -6.78
CA GLN A 22 7.69 -21.15 -6.39
C GLN A 22 6.98 -21.77 -7.59
N ALA A 23 7.23 -21.26 -8.80
CA ALA A 23 6.69 -21.81 -10.03
C ALA A 23 7.81 -22.18 -11.00
N VAL A 24 7.66 -23.34 -11.63
CA VAL A 24 8.51 -23.76 -12.74
C VAL A 24 7.90 -23.23 -14.02
N ARG A 25 8.70 -22.50 -14.81
CA ARG A 25 8.30 -22.08 -16.15
C ARG A 25 8.17 -23.31 -17.04
N TRP A 26 6.96 -23.62 -17.49
CA TRP A 26 6.77 -24.63 -18.54
C TRP A 26 7.09 -24.00 -19.90
N ASP A 27 8.29 -24.25 -20.40
CA ASP A 27 8.71 -23.85 -21.76
C ASP A 27 9.03 -25.10 -22.61
N PRO A 28 8.02 -25.71 -23.24
CA PRO A 28 8.20 -26.92 -24.05
C PRO A 28 9.01 -26.68 -25.33
N GLN A 29 9.33 -25.43 -25.69
CA GLN A 29 10.14 -25.09 -26.86
C GLN A 29 11.57 -24.65 -26.51
N SER A 30 11.94 -24.56 -25.22
CA SER A 30 13.27 -24.11 -24.75
C SER A 30 13.75 -22.82 -25.43
N ARG A 31 12.84 -21.83 -25.51
CA ARG A 31 13.07 -20.54 -26.17
C ARG A 31 13.37 -19.40 -25.21
N ASP A 32 13.52 -19.68 -23.92
CA ASP A 32 13.93 -18.66 -22.96
C ASP A 32 15.39 -18.23 -23.17
N ARG A 33 15.56 -17.23 -24.04
CA ARG A 33 16.84 -16.60 -24.34
C ARG A 33 17.58 -16.16 -23.07
N LYS A 34 16.86 -15.70 -22.04
CA LYS A 34 17.47 -15.24 -20.79
C LYS A 34 18.05 -16.42 -20.00
N ALA A 35 17.34 -17.54 -19.94
CA ALA A 35 17.85 -18.75 -19.28
C ALA A 35 19.08 -19.32 -20.00
N VAL A 36 19.08 -19.32 -21.34
CA VAL A 36 20.23 -19.78 -22.16
C VAL A 36 21.44 -18.86 -21.98
N GLU A 37 21.23 -17.54 -21.96
CA GLU A 37 22.29 -16.55 -21.71
C GLU A 37 22.85 -16.65 -20.29
N ALA A 38 21.97 -16.82 -19.29
CA ALA A 38 22.36 -17.02 -17.90
C ALA A 38 23.22 -18.28 -17.75
N LEU A 39 22.79 -19.41 -18.32
CA LEU A 39 23.55 -20.65 -18.32
C LEU A 39 24.92 -20.48 -19.01
N SER A 40 24.95 -19.82 -20.17
CA SER A 40 26.18 -19.56 -20.93
C SER A 40 27.17 -18.68 -20.18
N SER A 41 26.66 -17.81 -19.30
CA SER A 41 27.45 -16.90 -18.47
C SER A 41 27.75 -17.48 -17.07
N GLY A 42 27.29 -18.69 -16.75
CA GLY A 42 27.45 -19.32 -15.44
C GLY A 42 26.56 -18.74 -14.33
N ASN A 43 25.52 -17.98 -14.68
CA ASN A 43 24.52 -17.45 -13.75
C ASN A 43 23.40 -18.46 -13.49
N SER A 44 22.56 -18.21 -12.46
CA SER A 44 21.35 -19.01 -12.25
C SER A 44 20.37 -18.82 -13.40
N TYR A 45 19.75 -19.91 -13.85
CA TYR A 45 18.69 -19.94 -14.85
C TYR A 45 17.29 -19.88 -14.22
N ASP A 46 17.19 -19.65 -12.91
CA ASP A 46 15.92 -19.53 -12.20
C ASP A 46 15.06 -18.37 -12.78
N PRO A 47 13.75 -18.59 -13.00
CA PRO A 47 12.87 -17.57 -13.55
C PRO A 47 12.72 -16.39 -12.60
N LEU A 48 12.88 -15.17 -13.11
CA LEU A 48 12.76 -13.92 -12.34
C LEU A 48 11.33 -13.37 -12.29
N ASP A 49 10.46 -13.84 -13.19
CA ASP A 49 9.10 -13.35 -13.41
C ASP A 49 8.02 -14.25 -12.78
N VAL A 50 8.40 -15.05 -11.78
CA VAL A 50 7.49 -15.88 -10.98
C VAL A 50 7.43 -15.39 -9.54
N ASP A 51 6.54 -15.94 -8.73
CA ASP A 51 6.59 -15.71 -7.29
C ASP A 51 7.79 -16.44 -6.67
N TRP A 52 8.47 -15.76 -5.76
CA TRP A 52 9.63 -16.26 -5.02
C TRP A 52 9.33 -16.41 -3.53
N VAL A 53 8.24 -15.81 -3.02
CA VAL A 53 7.92 -15.84 -1.59
C VAL A 53 7.45 -17.23 -1.22
N ASP A 54 8.17 -17.90 -0.32
CA ASP A 54 7.83 -19.22 0.21
C ASP A 54 7.28 -19.10 1.64
N PRO A 55 5.95 -19.16 1.85
CA PRO A 55 5.34 -19.11 3.18
C PRO A 55 5.82 -20.26 4.09
N GLY A 56 6.12 -21.42 3.51
CA GLY A 56 6.51 -22.62 4.25
C GLY A 56 7.82 -22.49 5.01
N LEU A 57 8.70 -21.55 4.62
CA LEU A 57 9.94 -21.26 5.35
C LEU A 57 9.70 -20.66 6.75
N ALA A 58 8.53 -20.06 6.95
CA ALA A 58 8.10 -19.50 8.24
C ALA A 58 7.03 -20.38 8.92
N GLU A 59 6.82 -21.61 8.45
CA GLU A 59 5.72 -22.48 8.89
C GLU A 59 4.33 -21.83 8.68
N LEU A 60 4.20 -21.01 7.63
CA LEU A 60 2.96 -20.34 7.26
C LEU A 60 2.36 -20.98 6.01
N ASP A 61 1.03 -20.96 5.90
CA ASP A 61 0.31 -21.64 4.80
C ASP A 61 -0.11 -20.70 3.66
N ASP A 62 -0.23 -19.39 3.93
CA ASP A 62 -0.90 -18.42 3.05
C ASP A 62 -0.22 -17.03 3.12
N PRO A 63 -0.10 -16.31 2.00
CA PRO A 63 0.13 -14.85 1.96
C PRO A 63 -0.53 -14.02 3.07
N GLU A 64 -1.74 -14.37 3.49
CA GLU A 64 -2.49 -13.70 4.54
C GLU A 64 -1.79 -13.86 5.90
N GLN A 65 -1.30 -15.06 6.17
CA GLN A 65 -0.54 -15.37 7.38
C GLN A 65 0.83 -14.69 7.35
N ILE A 66 1.45 -14.54 6.17
CA ILE A 66 2.69 -13.74 6.02
C ILE A 66 2.43 -12.28 6.43
N ARG A 67 1.30 -11.70 6.03
CA ARG A 67 0.94 -10.33 6.44
C ARG A 67 0.72 -10.24 7.95
N ALA A 68 0.05 -11.21 8.55
CA ALA A 68 -0.14 -11.25 10.01
C ALA A 68 1.19 -11.41 10.76
N TRP A 69 2.06 -12.30 10.30
CA TRP A 69 3.41 -12.48 10.85
C TRP A 69 4.26 -11.21 10.70
N TRP A 70 4.14 -10.50 9.57
CA TRP A 70 4.78 -9.21 9.37
C TRP A 70 4.39 -8.19 10.45
N PHE A 71 3.10 -8.09 10.77
CA PHE A 71 2.64 -7.21 11.86
C PHE A 71 3.29 -7.57 13.20
N GLN A 72 3.36 -8.86 13.53
CA GLN A 72 4.00 -9.33 14.76
C GLN A 72 5.49 -9.00 14.81
N LEU A 73 6.21 -9.13 13.68
CA LEU A 73 7.63 -8.80 13.61
C LEU A 73 7.88 -7.30 13.82
N VAL A 74 7.08 -6.46 13.16
CA VAL A 74 7.16 -4.99 13.28
C VAL A 74 6.85 -4.54 14.70
N GLU A 75 5.85 -5.15 15.35
CA GLU A 75 5.48 -4.90 16.74
C GLU A 75 6.59 -5.36 17.72
N ALA A 76 7.14 -6.56 17.54
CA ALA A 76 8.22 -7.09 18.38
C ALA A 76 9.51 -6.25 18.31
N MET A 77 9.79 -5.63 17.15
CA MET A 77 10.91 -4.71 16.98
C MET A 77 10.64 -3.31 17.57
N GLY A 78 9.41 -3.01 18.00
CA GLY A 78 9.02 -1.71 18.54
C GLY A 78 9.07 -0.57 17.52
N ILE A 79 8.97 -0.88 16.22
CA ILE A 79 9.01 0.11 15.14
C ILE A 79 7.62 0.41 14.55
N ASP A 80 6.59 -0.29 15.01
CA ASP A 80 5.19 -0.13 14.63
C ASP A 80 4.70 1.31 14.83
N GLU A 81 4.96 1.91 15.98
CA GLU A 81 4.56 3.29 16.27
C GLU A 81 5.27 4.28 15.34
N ALA A 82 6.57 4.10 15.12
CA ALA A 82 7.36 4.95 14.24
C ALA A 82 6.88 4.84 12.78
N MET A 83 6.56 3.64 12.33
CA MET A 83 5.97 3.36 11.02
C MET A 83 4.60 4.02 10.88
N PHE A 84 3.72 3.86 11.87
CA PHE A 84 2.41 4.50 11.86
C PHE A 84 2.51 6.03 11.78
N ARG A 85 3.34 6.65 12.62
CA ARG A 85 3.60 8.10 12.59
C ARG A 85 4.18 8.57 11.25
N ARG A 86 5.03 7.76 10.62
CA ARG A 86 5.57 8.04 9.30
C ARG A 86 4.49 7.95 8.22
N THR A 87 3.62 6.93 8.27
CA THR A 87 2.50 6.76 7.33
C THR A 87 1.55 7.95 7.38
N LEU A 88 1.23 8.47 8.58
CA LEU A 88 0.39 9.66 8.74
C LEU A 88 0.96 10.93 8.06
N ARG A 89 2.28 10.99 7.84
CA ARG A 89 2.96 12.11 7.18
C ARG A 89 3.35 11.81 5.74
N SER A 90 3.15 10.56 5.30
CA SER A 90 3.52 10.12 3.96
C SER A 90 2.46 10.56 2.96
N ARG A 91 2.89 10.83 1.73
CA ARG A 91 2.01 11.11 0.60
C ARG A 91 2.09 9.91 -0.34
N PHE A 92 0.96 9.51 -0.89
CA PHE A 92 0.89 8.51 -1.94
C PHE A 92 0.07 9.07 -3.10
N ASP A 93 0.27 8.48 -4.27
CA ASP A 93 -0.52 8.80 -5.45
C ASP A 93 -1.83 8.00 -5.41
N PRO A 94 -3.01 8.67 -5.28
CA PRO A 94 -4.29 7.98 -5.26
C PRO A 94 -4.62 7.29 -6.59
N GLU A 95 -4.03 7.71 -7.72
CA GLU A 95 -4.24 7.04 -9.02
C GLU A 95 -3.52 5.69 -9.08
N LEU A 96 -2.37 5.57 -8.39
CA LEU A 96 -1.64 4.31 -8.27
C LEU A 96 -2.26 3.36 -7.22
N HIS A 97 -3.00 3.89 -6.25
CA HIS A 97 -3.61 3.12 -5.15
C HIS A 97 -5.09 3.48 -4.92
N PRO A 98 -5.98 3.24 -5.90
CA PRO A 98 -7.35 3.72 -5.85
C PRO A 98 -8.19 3.08 -4.72
N ASP A 99 -7.93 1.81 -4.40
CA ASP A 99 -8.68 1.10 -3.35
C ASP A 99 -8.30 1.61 -1.95
N LEU A 100 -7.02 1.91 -1.72
CA LEU A 100 -6.56 2.51 -0.47
C LEU A 100 -7.13 3.93 -0.31
N ALA A 101 -7.12 4.73 -1.38
CA ALA A 101 -7.70 6.07 -1.36
C ALA A 101 -9.19 6.02 -1.01
N ARG A 102 -9.93 5.08 -1.60
CA ARG A 102 -11.35 4.86 -1.30
C ARG A 102 -11.57 4.44 0.14
N ALA A 103 -10.84 3.44 0.63
CA ALA A 103 -10.95 2.95 2.00
C ALA A 103 -10.68 4.06 3.04
N ILE A 104 -9.71 4.95 2.79
CA ILE A 104 -9.43 6.09 3.66
C ILE A 104 -10.61 7.09 3.69
N VAL A 105 -11.23 7.36 2.55
CA VAL A 105 -12.39 8.27 2.48
C VAL A 105 -13.62 7.63 3.11
N ASP A 106 -13.82 6.33 2.92
CA ASP A 106 -14.94 5.56 3.45
C ASP A 106 -14.91 5.44 4.98
N LEU A 107 -13.77 5.68 5.63
CA LEU A 107 -13.65 5.74 7.09
C LEU A 107 -14.25 7.02 7.71
N ARG A 108 -14.58 8.05 6.92
CA ARG A 108 -15.10 9.33 7.44
C ARG A 108 -16.34 9.19 8.33
N PRO A 109 -17.37 8.38 7.99
CA PRO A 109 -18.55 8.20 8.84
C PRO A 109 -18.23 7.49 10.17
N GLU A 110 -17.29 6.55 10.16
CA GLU A 110 -16.83 5.88 11.38
C GLU A 110 -16.08 6.84 12.31
N ILE A 111 -15.26 7.72 11.74
CA ILE A 111 -14.57 8.77 12.49
C ILE A 111 -15.58 9.77 13.08
N GLU A 112 -16.61 10.15 12.32
CA GLU A 112 -17.70 11.01 12.78
C GLU A 112 -18.41 10.39 13.98
N LYS A 113 -18.86 9.15 13.87
CA LYS A 113 -19.49 8.42 14.97
C LYS A 113 -18.60 8.37 16.21
N ALA A 114 -17.30 8.10 16.04
CA ALA A 114 -16.35 8.06 17.14
C ALA A 114 -16.10 9.43 17.79
N LEU A 115 -16.20 10.54 17.04
CA LEU A 115 -16.12 11.90 17.57
C LEU A 115 -17.38 12.24 18.37
N ASP A 116 -18.56 11.88 17.84
CA ASP A 116 -19.85 12.09 18.52
C ASP A 116 -19.91 11.34 19.85
N GLU A 117 -19.52 10.06 19.87
CA GLU A 117 -19.46 9.23 21.08
C GLU A 117 -18.53 9.81 22.16
N LYS A 118 -17.50 10.57 21.75
CA LYS A 118 -16.56 11.24 22.65
C LYS A 118 -16.98 12.67 23.02
N GLY A 119 -18.11 13.16 22.51
CA GLY A 119 -18.55 14.54 22.71
C GLY A 119 -17.65 15.58 22.04
N LEU A 120 -16.98 15.19 20.94
CA LEU A 120 -16.04 16.01 20.18
C LEU A 120 -16.60 16.47 18.83
N ALA A 121 -17.90 16.31 18.59
CA ALA A 121 -18.57 16.71 17.36
C ALA A 121 -18.28 18.18 16.99
N ASP A 122 -18.32 19.07 17.98
CA ASP A 122 -18.10 20.51 17.79
C ASP A 122 -16.62 20.89 17.63
N ALA A 123 -15.68 19.97 17.85
CA ALA A 123 -14.25 20.22 17.72
C ALA A 123 -13.77 20.22 16.26
N VAL A 124 -14.53 19.57 15.36
CA VAL A 124 -14.16 19.41 13.95
C VAL A 124 -15.37 19.68 13.06
N PHE A 125 -15.36 20.82 12.38
CA PHE A 125 -16.38 21.11 11.37
C PHE A 125 -16.06 20.40 10.05
N ARG A 126 -16.88 19.41 9.70
CA ARG A 126 -16.80 18.70 8.42
C ARG A 126 -17.30 19.54 7.26
N PHE A 127 -16.93 19.13 6.05
CA PHE A 127 -17.57 19.60 4.84
C PHE A 127 -18.82 18.75 4.57
N ASP A 128 -19.95 19.41 4.45
CA ASP A 128 -21.24 18.82 4.09
C ASP A 128 -21.77 19.57 2.85
N PRO A 129 -22.05 18.88 1.73
CA PRO A 129 -22.61 19.52 0.54
C PRO A 129 -23.92 20.28 0.78
N GLY A 130 -24.68 19.92 1.83
CA GLY A 130 -25.95 20.55 2.19
C GLY A 130 -25.84 21.74 3.13
N SER A 131 -24.66 22.03 3.68
CA SER A 131 -24.50 23.09 4.69
C SER A 131 -23.16 23.83 4.62
N PHE A 132 -23.17 25.10 5.01
CA PHE A 132 -21.93 25.88 5.11
C PHE A 132 -21.16 25.48 6.37
N ASN A 133 -19.87 25.21 6.21
CA ASN A 133 -18.94 25.05 7.32
C ASN A 133 -18.70 26.43 7.97
N PRO A 134 -19.09 26.62 9.25
CA PRO A 134 -18.99 27.91 9.93
C PRO A 134 -17.56 28.28 10.34
N ALA A 135 -16.62 27.32 10.34
CA ALA A 135 -15.22 27.56 10.70
C ALA A 135 -14.38 28.15 9.56
N ILE A 136 -14.95 28.30 8.36
CA ILE A 136 -14.26 28.89 7.21
C ILE A 136 -15.10 30.01 6.57
N PRO A 137 -14.47 31.02 5.95
CA PRO A 137 -15.19 32.08 5.24
C PRO A 137 -16.06 31.53 4.09
N LEU A 138 -17.05 32.32 3.65
CA LEU A 138 -17.93 31.97 2.54
C LEU A 138 -17.15 31.55 1.28
N GLY A 139 -16.07 32.26 0.92
CA GLY A 139 -15.23 31.89 -0.23
C GLY A 139 -14.64 30.49 -0.11
N GLY A 140 -14.22 30.06 1.10
CA GLY A 140 -13.69 28.72 1.34
C GLY A 140 -14.76 27.63 1.18
N ASN A 141 -15.99 27.93 1.59
CA ASN A 141 -17.13 27.04 1.33
C ASN A 141 -17.41 26.89 -0.18
N LEU A 142 -17.33 27.99 -0.94
CA LEU A 142 -17.56 27.96 -2.38
C LEU A 142 -16.49 27.16 -3.13
N PHE A 143 -15.21 27.26 -2.72
CA PHE A 143 -14.12 26.49 -3.32
C PHE A 143 -14.31 24.97 -3.24
N TYR A 144 -14.99 24.48 -2.20
CA TYR A 144 -15.27 23.06 -2.06
C TYR A 144 -16.33 22.55 -3.04
N GLY A 145 -17.20 23.45 -3.52
CA GLY A 145 -18.17 23.16 -4.58
C GLY A 145 -17.58 23.24 -5.99
N THR A 146 -16.32 23.68 -6.13
CA THR A 146 -15.68 23.83 -7.45
C THR A 146 -15.31 22.47 -8.02
N PRO A 147 -15.64 22.20 -9.30
CA PRO A 147 -15.24 20.96 -9.95
C PRO A 147 -13.71 20.82 -10.01
N THR A 148 -13.21 19.61 -9.76
CA THR A 148 -11.78 19.26 -9.85
C THR A 148 -11.30 19.10 -11.30
N ARG A 149 -12.22 19.15 -12.26
CA ARG A 149 -11.96 19.04 -13.69
C ARG A 149 -12.54 20.26 -14.40
N GLU A 150 -11.94 20.60 -15.53
CA GLU A 150 -12.48 21.63 -16.42
C GLU A 150 -13.86 21.19 -16.91
N ILE A 151 -14.86 22.05 -16.72
CA ILE A 151 -16.18 21.86 -17.32
C ILE A 151 -16.17 22.67 -18.61
N SER A 152 -16.04 21.98 -19.75
CA SER A 152 -16.27 22.59 -21.06
C SER A 152 -17.73 23.03 -21.17
N GLN A 153 -17.98 24.18 -21.82
CA GLN A 153 -19.33 24.67 -22.09
C GLN A 153 -20.02 23.93 -23.25
N ASP A 154 -19.30 23.04 -23.94
CA ASP A 154 -19.87 22.19 -24.99
C ASP A 154 -20.45 20.92 -24.34
N GLY A 155 -21.78 20.82 -24.41
CA GLY A 155 -22.58 19.74 -23.81
C GLY A 155 -22.46 18.38 -24.48
#